data_AF-A0AAE1TY14-F1
#
_entry.id   AF-A0AAE1TY14-F1
#
_cell.length_a   1.000
_cell.length_b   1.000
_cell.length_c   1.000
_cell.angle_alpha   90.00
_cell.angle_beta   90.00
_cell.angle_gamma   90.00
#
_symmetry.space_group_name_H-M   'P 1'
#
loop_
_entity.id
_entity.type
_entity.pdbx_description
1 polymer ?
#
loop_
_entity_poly.entity_id
_entity_poly.type
_entity_poly.pdbx_seq_one_letter_code
_entity_poly.pdbx_strand_id
1 'polypeptide(L)'
;MFRELCVIFGIPDIDLFASRLNKRIKQFYSWKPDPETEHFDAFTINWAQFEVTYMFPLFPLISTCLQKMRAEEARGWLVARSRDLGKQSSYYNTSLYQPHLHFASHITQTASRGTHQPFR
;
A
#
# COMPACT_ATOMS: atom_id res chain seq x y z
N MET A 1 11.87 3.48 -2.65
CA MET A 1 10.45 3.10 -2.48
C MET A 1 9.90 3.30 -1.07
N PHE A 2 9.99 2.38 -0.09
CA PHE A 2 9.32 2.56 1.22
C PHE A 2 9.69 3.88 1.93
N ARG A 3 10.98 4.24 1.96
CA ARG A 3 11.45 5.51 2.54
C ARG A 3 10.87 6.74 1.84
N GLU A 4 10.70 6.70 0.51
CA GLU A 4 10.10 7.80 -0.24
C GLU A 4 8.63 7.96 0.10
N LEU A 5 7.89 6.85 0.23
CA LEU A 5 6.50 6.87 0.69
C LEU A 5 6.40 7.49 2.08
N CYS A 6 7.31 7.16 3.00
CA CYS A 6 7.34 7.79 4.33
C CYS A 6 7.57 9.30 4.29
N VAL A 7 8.37 9.80 3.35
CA VAL A 7 8.59 11.25 3.18
C VAL A 7 7.32 11.95 2.70
N ILE A 8 6.54 11.30 1.83
CA ILE A 8 5.36 11.91 1.22
C ILE A 8 4.12 11.78 2.14
N PHE A 9 3.97 10.64 2.81
CA PHE A 9 2.72 10.27 3.47
C PHE A 9 2.86 10.03 4.98
N GLY A 10 4.03 10.23 5.57
CA GLY A 10 4.31 9.98 7.00
C GLY A 10 4.73 8.53 7.28
N ILE A 11 5.13 8.16 8.50
CA ILE A 11 5.55 6.77 8.80
C ILE A 11 4.30 5.95 9.20
N PRO A 12 4.05 4.76 8.61
CA PRO A 12 2.95 3.88 9.02
C PRO A 12 3.16 3.32 10.43
N ASP A 13 2.05 3.04 11.13
CA ASP A 13 2.08 2.40 12.45
C ASP A 13 2.46 0.92 12.36
N ILE A 14 1.99 0.25 11.30
CA ILE A 14 2.08 -1.21 11.15
C ILE A 14 2.30 -1.68 9.70
N ASP A 15 3.13 -2.71 9.53
CA ASP A 15 3.34 -3.44 8.27
C ASP A 15 2.57 -4.77 8.30
N LEU A 16 1.43 -4.85 7.60
CA LEU A 16 0.46 -5.95 7.71
C LEU A 16 0.80 -7.18 6.85
N PHE A 17 1.82 -7.10 5.99
CA PHE A 17 2.17 -8.19 5.06
C PHE A 17 3.67 -8.51 5.09
N ALA A 18 4.29 -8.36 6.25
CA ALA A 18 5.70 -8.59 6.45
C ALA A 18 6.00 -9.89 7.20
N SER A 19 7.22 -10.37 7.01
CA SER A 19 7.87 -11.35 7.88
C SER A 19 8.96 -10.65 8.68
N ARG A 20 9.50 -11.37 9.67
CA ARG A 20 10.65 -10.90 10.44
C ARG A 20 11.81 -10.41 9.57
N LEU A 21 12.05 -11.07 8.44
CA LEU A 21 13.20 -10.80 7.56
C LEU A 21 13.01 -9.61 6.63
N ASN A 22 11.76 -9.20 6.36
CA ASN A 22 11.47 -8.17 5.36
C ASN A 22 10.66 -6.97 5.90
N LYS A 23 10.32 -6.97 7.19
CA LYS A 23 9.58 -5.89 7.84
C LYS A 23 10.21 -4.53 7.56
N ARG A 24 9.37 -3.56 7.20
CA ARG A 24 9.82 -2.18 6.94
C ARG A 24 9.87 -1.33 8.19
N ILE A 25 9.13 -1.73 9.22
CA ILE A 25 9.06 -1.07 10.52
C ILE A 25 9.01 -2.10 11.66
N LYS A 26 9.11 -1.63 12.90
CA LYS A 26 9.24 -2.52 14.08
C LYS A 26 7.97 -3.33 14.34
N GLN A 27 6.80 -2.71 14.21
CA GLN A 27 5.50 -3.34 14.41
C GLN A 27 4.99 -3.92 13.08
N PHE A 28 4.80 -5.23 13.04
CA PHE A 28 4.42 -5.92 11.81
C PHE A 28 3.58 -7.15 12.10
N TYR A 29 2.76 -7.53 11.13
CA TYR A 29 2.00 -8.76 11.11
C TYR A 29 2.35 -9.55 9.85
N SER A 30 2.29 -10.86 9.97
CA SER A 30 2.38 -11.76 8.82
C SER A 30 0.99 -12.28 8.47
N TRP A 31 0.67 -12.28 7.19
CA TRP A 31 -0.55 -12.90 6.66
C TRP A 31 -0.47 -14.45 6.66
N LYS A 32 0.73 -15.01 6.85
CA LYS A 32 0.99 -16.45 6.97
C LYS A 32 1.73 -16.74 8.28
N PRO A 33 1.83 -17.99 8.74
CA PRO A 33 2.56 -18.26 9.97
C PRO A 33 4.03 -17.82 9.94
N ASP A 34 4.44 -17.03 10.94
CA ASP A 34 5.83 -16.61 11.20
C ASP A 34 6.14 -16.89 12.69
N PRO A 35 7.22 -17.64 13.02
CA PRO A 35 7.54 -18.03 14.40
C PRO A 35 7.77 -16.87 15.38
N GLU A 36 8.08 -15.66 14.89
CA GLU A 36 8.36 -14.48 15.72
C GLU A 36 7.25 -13.42 15.64
N THR A 37 6.11 -13.71 15.01
CA THR A 37 4.92 -12.84 15.11
C THR A 37 4.04 -13.32 16.25
N GLU A 38 3.80 -12.45 17.24
CA GLU A 38 2.81 -12.70 18.32
C GLU A 38 1.39 -12.89 17.79
N HIS A 39 1.13 -12.43 16.57
CA HIS A 39 -0.16 -12.52 15.91
C HIS A 39 -0.03 -13.19 14.54
N PHE A 40 -0.75 -14.29 14.39
CA PHE A 40 -0.85 -15.06 13.17
C PHE A 40 -2.08 -14.56 12.39
N ASP A 41 -1.89 -14.25 11.11
CA ASP A 41 -2.90 -13.76 10.17
C ASP A 41 -3.36 -12.29 10.38
N ALA A 42 -2.74 -11.40 9.60
CA ALA A 42 -3.11 -9.99 9.51
C ALA A 42 -4.59 -9.72 9.20
N PHE A 43 -5.34 -10.65 8.60
CA PHE A 43 -6.76 -10.46 8.33
C PHE A 43 -7.65 -10.62 9.57
N THR A 44 -7.14 -11.16 10.68
CA THR A 44 -7.90 -11.39 11.92
C THR A 44 -8.03 -10.15 12.81
N ILE A 45 -7.15 -9.16 12.63
CA ILE A 45 -7.19 -7.92 13.41
C ILE A 45 -8.02 -6.83 12.75
N ASN A 46 -8.56 -5.92 13.56
CA ASN A 46 -9.19 -4.70 13.06
C ASN A 46 -8.11 -3.73 12.55
N TRP A 47 -8.11 -3.41 11.27
CA TRP A 47 -7.12 -2.50 10.66
C TRP A 47 -7.37 -1.04 11.00
N ALA A 48 -8.59 -0.67 11.38
CA ALA A 48 -8.94 0.70 11.77
C ALA A 48 -8.48 1.09 13.18
N GLN A 49 -7.91 0.15 13.94
CA GLN A 49 -7.24 0.48 15.20
C GLN A 49 -5.91 1.22 15.00
N PHE A 50 -5.39 1.25 13.77
CA PHE A 50 -4.16 1.94 13.40
C PHE A 50 -4.50 3.22 12.62
N GLU A 51 -3.73 4.29 12.83
CA GLU A 51 -3.92 5.56 12.11
C GLU A 51 -3.53 5.41 10.63
N VAL A 52 -2.43 4.70 10.36
CA VAL A 52 -1.95 4.41 9.01
C VAL A 52 -1.33 3.01 8.95
N THR A 53 -1.90 2.15 8.10
CA THR A 53 -1.38 0.81 7.80
C THR A 53 -0.53 0.78 6.52
N TYR A 54 0.46 -0.12 6.44
CA TYR A 54 1.22 -0.41 5.23
C TYR A 54 1.02 -1.86 4.79
N MET A 55 0.74 -2.06 3.51
CA MET A 55 0.46 -3.39 2.94
C MET A 55 1.18 -3.56 1.61
N PHE A 56 1.94 -4.64 1.48
CA PHE A 56 2.49 -5.12 0.21
C PHE A 56 2.03 -6.57 -0.05
N PRO A 57 0.74 -6.79 -0.35
CA PRO A 57 0.16 -8.12 -0.44
C PRO A 57 0.58 -8.85 -1.72
N LEU A 58 0.51 -10.19 -1.69
CA LEU A 58 0.57 -10.98 -2.93
C LEU A 58 -0.62 -10.65 -3.84
N PHE A 59 -0.44 -10.83 -5.16
CA PHE A 59 -1.46 -10.50 -6.16
C PHE A 59 -2.89 -10.97 -5.82
N PRO A 60 -3.12 -12.22 -5.38
CA PRO A 60 -4.47 -12.71 -5.07
C PRO A 60 -5.12 -12.00 -3.88
N LEU A 61 -4.32 -11.44 -2.97
CA LEU A 61 -4.79 -10.86 -1.72
C LEU A 61 -5.18 -9.38 -1.85
N ILE A 62 -4.84 -8.72 -2.97
CA ILE A 62 -5.14 -7.29 -3.19
C ILE A 62 -6.63 -7.00 -3.02
N SER A 63 -7.50 -7.81 -3.63
CA SER A 63 -8.95 -7.63 -3.54
C SER A 63 -9.47 -7.79 -2.11
N THR A 64 -8.97 -8.80 -1.39
CA THR A 64 -9.31 -9.02 0.02
C THR A 64 -8.87 -7.84 0.89
N CYS A 65 -7.67 -7.30 0.65
CA CYS A 65 -7.19 -6.12 1.37
C CYS A 65 -8.08 -4.89 1.12
N LEU A 66 -8.43 -4.62 -0.14
CA LEU A 66 -9.30 -3.49 -0.48
C LEU A 66 -10.71 -3.64 0.13
N GLN A 67 -11.26 -4.86 0.13
CA GLN A 67 -12.54 -5.14 0.78
C GLN A 67 -12.49 -4.91 2.29
N LYS A 68 -11.43 -5.39 2.95
CA LYS A 68 -11.25 -5.22 4.39
C LYS A 68 -11.01 -3.75 4.77
N MET A 69 -10.13 -3.03 4.05
CA MET A 69 -9.94 -1.59 4.24
C MET A 69 -11.25 -0.83 4.15
N ARG A 70 -12.11 -1.17 3.19
CA ARG A 70 -13.43 -0.55 3.06
C ARG A 70 -14.36 -0.93 4.21
N ALA A 71 -14.44 -2.21 4.55
CA ALA A 71 -15.36 -2.71 5.56
C ALA A 71 -15.05 -2.15 6.96
N GLU A 72 -13.77 -1.89 7.23
CA GLU A 72 -13.31 -1.39 8.53
C GLU A 72 -13.05 0.12 8.52
N GLU A 73 -13.19 0.79 7.36
CA GLU A 73 -12.79 2.19 7.18
C GLU A 73 -11.31 2.45 7.53
N ALA A 74 -10.46 1.44 7.32
CA ALA A 74 -9.04 1.51 7.65
C ALA A 74 -8.27 2.38 6.66
N ARG A 75 -7.37 3.22 7.20
CA ARG A 75 -6.49 4.08 6.42
C ARG A 75 -5.14 3.41 6.21
N GLY A 76 -4.57 3.54 5.03
CA GLY A 76 -3.26 2.95 4.76
C GLY A 76 -2.83 2.97 3.31
N TRP A 77 -1.60 2.50 3.09
CA TRP A 77 -1.02 2.38 1.76
C TRP A 77 -1.04 0.91 1.33
N LEU A 78 -1.83 0.64 0.29
CA LEU A 78 -1.77 -0.63 -0.43
C LEU A 78 -0.85 -0.46 -1.63
N VAL A 79 0.35 -1.04 -1.54
CA VAL A 79 1.32 -1.03 -2.63
C VAL A 79 1.14 -2.29 -3.45
N ALA A 80 0.90 -2.14 -4.75
CA ALA A 80 0.76 -3.23 -5.71
C ALA A 80 1.45 -2.87 -7.03
N ARG A 81 1.75 -3.87 -7.86
CA ARG A 81 2.26 -3.60 -9.22
C ARG A 81 1.12 -3.06 -10.09
N SER A 82 1.41 -2.09 -10.96
CA SER A 82 0.38 -1.48 -11.84
C SER A 82 -0.43 -2.51 -12.66
N ARG A 83 0.24 -3.53 -13.22
CA ARG A 83 -0.41 -4.61 -14.00
C ARG A 83 -1.39 -5.48 -13.19
N ASP A 84 -1.21 -5.48 -11.87
CA ASP A 84 -2.01 -6.26 -10.95
C ASP A 84 -3.32 -5.50 -10.63
N LEU A 85 -3.29 -4.17 -10.64
CA LEU A 85 -4.47 -3.32 -10.44
C LEU A 85 -5.41 -3.32 -11.65
N GLY A 86 -4.87 -3.25 -12.87
CA GLY A 86 -5.69 -3.23 -14.10
C GLY A 86 -6.55 -4.49 -14.28
N LYS A 87 -6.07 -5.65 -13.82
CA LYS A 87 -6.81 -6.92 -13.83
C LYS A 87 -7.89 -7.01 -12.74
N GLN A 88 -7.75 -6.26 -11.65
CA GLN A 88 -8.79 -6.16 -10.63
C GLN A 88 -9.80 -5.05 -10.99
N SER A 89 -9.36 -3.98 -11.66
CA SER A 89 -10.23 -2.88 -12.10
C SER A 89 -11.32 -3.31 -13.09
N SER A 90 -11.12 -4.36 -13.88
CA SER A 90 -12.22 -4.91 -14.71
C SER A 90 -13.32 -5.59 -13.89
N TYR A 91 -13.01 -6.01 -12.65
CA TYR A 91 -13.99 -6.55 -11.69
C TYR A 91 -14.64 -5.46 -10.83
N TYR A 92 -13.99 -4.32 -10.64
CA TYR A 92 -14.51 -3.19 -9.85
C TYR A 92 -14.84 -2.01 -10.78
N ASN A 93 -16.12 -1.86 -11.09
CA ASN A 93 -16.68 -0.78 -11.91
C ASN A 93 -16.19 0.62 -11.45
N THR A 94 -15.89 1.48 -12.42
CA THR A 94 -15.18 2.77 -12.38
C THR A 94 -15.84 3.89 -11.52
N SER A 95 -16.88 3.58 -10.74
CA SER A 95 -17.62 4.54 -9.91
C SER A 95 -17.15 4.64 -8.46
N LEU A 96 -16.02 4.01 -8.12
CA LEU A 96 -15.52 3.93 -6.73
C LEU A 96 -14.08 4.44 -6.57
N TYR A 97 -13.71 5.44 -7.38
CA TYR A 97 -12.55 6.29 -7.07
C TYR A 97 -12.92 7.18 -5.88
N GLN A 98 -12.68 6.66 -4.67
CA GLN A 98 -12.80 7.45 -3.45
C GLN A 98 -11.57 8.36 -3.26
N PRO A 99 -11.75 9.58 -2.73
CA PRO A 99 -10.70 10.60 -2.65
C PRO A 99 -9.51 10.23 -1.75
N HIS A 100 -9.60 9.16 -0.94
CA HIS A 100 -8.55 8.75 -0.02
C HIS A 100 -7.62 7.63 -0.56
N LEU A 101 -7.91 7.04 -1.72
CA LEU A 101 -6.99 6.11 -2.40
C LEU A 101 -6.16 6.88 -3.45
N HIS A 102 -4.97 7.30 -3.06
CA HIS A 102 -4.00 7.87 -3.99
C HIS A 102 -3.24 6.76 -4.72
N PHE A 103 -3.62 6.49 -5.97
CA PHE A 103 -2.83 5.64 -6.86
C PHE A 103 -1.70 6.47 -7.48
N ALA A 104 -0.47 6.29 -6.99
CA ALA A 104 0.71 6.82 -7.66
C ALA A 104 1.12 5.88 -8.81
N SER A 105 0.47 6.01 -9.97
CA SER A 105 1.05 5.54 -11.23
C SER A 105 1.87 6.68 -11.82
N HIS A 106 3.16 6.42 -12.09
CA HIS A 106 4.21 7.31 -12.65
C HIS A 106 5.26 7.83 -11.65
N ILE A 107 6.24 6.98 -11.36
CA ILE A 107 7.64 7.45 -11.40
C ILE A 107 8.20 6.90 -12.71
N THR A 108 7.96 7.61 -13.80
CA THR A 108 8.72 7.42 -15.04
C THR A 108 9.82 8.47 -15.02
N GLN A 109 11.03 8.01 -14.76
CA GLN A 109 12.24 8.76 -15.01
C GLN A 109 12.34 8.97 -16.54
N THR A 110 12.18 10.19 -17.01
CA THR A 110 12.73 10.61 -18.31
C THR A 110 13.47 11.91 -18.10
N ALA A 111 14.80 11.79 -18.04
CA ALA A 111 15.66 12.86 -18.51
C ALA A 111 15.42 13.04 -20.01
N SER A 112 15.00 14.22 -20.43
CA SER A 112 15.26 14.70 -21.78
C SER A 112 15.53 16.21 -21.73
N ARG A 113 16.65 16.58 -22.35
CA ARG A 113 17.08 17.94 -22.61
C ARG A 113 16.00 18.68 -23.40
N GLY A 114 15.71 19.91 -23.01
CA GLY A 114 14.89 20.85 -23.77
C GLY A 114 15.17 22.27 -23.29
N THR A 115 15.98 22.98 -24.06
CA THR A 115 16.27 24.41 -23.98
C THR A 115 14.99 25.26 -23.94
N HIS A 116 14.87 26.19 -22.99
CA HIS A 116 14.16 27.46 -23.19
C HIS A 116 14.68 28.54 -22.23
N GLN A 117 14.81 29.74 -22.78
CA GLN A 117 15.44 30.97 -22.30
C GLN A 117 14.93 31.54 -20.96
N PRO A 118 15.71 32.43 -20.31
CA PRO A 118 15.36 33.02 -19.03
C PRO A 118 14.33 34.15 -19.17
N PHE A 119 13.50 34.31 -18.15
CA PHE A 119 12.71 35.51 -17.92
C PHE A 119 13.50 36.49 -17.04
N ARG A 120 13.70 37.68 -17.61
CA ARG A 120 14.24 38.95 -17.04
C ARG A 120 15.71 39.01 -16.64
#